data_AF-A0AA38REH4-F1
#
_entry.id   AF-A0AA38REH4-F1
#
_cell.length_a   1.000
_cell.length_b   1.000
_cell.length_c   1.000
_cell.angle_alpha   90.00
_cell.angle_beta   90.00
_cell.angle_gamma   90.00
#
_symmetry.space_group_name_H-M   'P 1'
#
loop_
_entity.id
_entity.type
_entity.pdbx_description
1 polymer ?
#
loop_
_entity_poly.entity_id
_entity_poly.type
_entity_poly.pdbx_seq_one_letter_code
_entity_poly.pdbx_strand_id
1 'polypeptide(L)'
;MSKEDETLTNHEFVSDEKRKASEETSPPRALKRPKQDNLPESEKPIISLSEKPVVVEELNGDIEFRVVNNDNERESLIILTGLKYIFQKQLPEMPKCYIARLVYDRTHLSIAIVKKPLEVVGGITYRPVKGRRFAEIVFCAVSSDQQVKGYGAHMMSHLKDYVKATSDVMHFLTYADNYAIGFFKKQGFTKDVTLDRSVWSGYIKDYEGGTIMQCSMLPRIRYLETDRMLLKQKECVHAKIRAFSTSHIVHQPPKQWKDGVTPIDPLSIETIRASGWSPDMDELARQPRHGPSYNLLLHLLNDMQTHASSWPFLIPVNTDDVADYHDIIKEPMDLTTMESKL
;
A
#
# COMPACT_ATOMS: atom_id res chain seq x y z
N MET A 1 40.27 4.18 -64.25
CA MET A 1 41.67 3.80 -63.97
C MET A 1 41.91 4.22 -62.54
N SER A 2 42.01 3.37 -61.52
CA SER A 2 42.43 1.97 -61.35
C SER A 2 41.88 1.58 -59.95
N LYS A 3 40.91 0.67 -59.81
CA LYS A 3 41.03 -0.77 -59.46
C LYS A 3 42.19 -1.11 -58.52
N GLU A 4 41.83 -1.57 -57.32
CA GLU A 4 42.48 -2.56 -56.43
C GLU A 4 41.50 -2.74 -55.25
N ASP A 5 40.60 -3.71 -55.25
CA ASP A 5 40.71 -5.17 -55.07
C ASP A 5 40.42 -5.61 -53.63
N GLU A 6 39.42 -6.49 -53.56
CA GLU A 6 38.80 -7.13 -52.41
C GLU A 6 39.74 -8.10 -51.70
N THR A 7 39.69 -8.13 -50.37
CA THR A 7 39.86 -9.37 -49.61
C THR A 7 38.88 -9.40 -48.43
N LEU A 8 37.75 -10.05 -48.67
CA LEU A 8 36.79 -10.53 -47.70
C LEU A 8 37.39 -11.75 -46.96
N THR A 9 37.58 -11.65 -45.64
CA THR A 9 37.80 -12.82 -44.78
C THR A 9 36.51 -13.16 -44.04
N ASN A 10 35.98 -14.33 -44.40
CA ASN A 10 34.83 -15.00 -43.83
C ASN A 10 34.96 -15.18 -42.30
N HIS A 11 34.01 -14.65 -41.53
CA HIS A 11 33.68 -15.22 -40.23
C HIS A 11 32.38 -16.02 -40.38
N GLU A 12 32.54 -17.33 -40.25
CA GLU A 12 31.51 -18.35 -40.38
C GLU A 12 30.37 -18.12 -39.39
N PHE A 13 29.15 -18.12 -39.93
CA PHE A 13 27.90 -18.31 -39.21
C PHE A 13 27.90 -19.72 -38.60
N VAL A 14 27.95 -19.83 -37.27
CA VAL A 14 27.60 -21.07 -36.57
C VAL A 14 26.09 -21.04 -36.31
N SER A 15 25.41 -21.92 -37.03
CA SER A 15 23.96 -22.17 -36.98
C SER A 15 23.53 -22.86 -35.70
N ASP A 16 22.30 -22.55 -35.29
CA ASP A 16 21.46 -23.21 -34.29
C ASP A 16 21.57 -24.75 -34.30
N GLU A 17 22.15 -25.31 -33.24
CA GLU A 17 21.91 -26.70 -32.85
C GLU A 17 20.93 -26.78 -31.69
N LYS A 18 19.71 -27.22 -32.04
CA LYS A 18 18.67 -27.73 -31.15
C LYS A 18 19.27 -28.73 -30.14
N ARG A 19 19.33 -28.34 -28.86
CA ARG A 19 19.56 -29.30 -27.77
C ARG A 19 18.28 -30.11 -27.52
N LYS A 20 18.36 -31.41 -27.80
CA LYS A 20 17.36 -32.43 -27.50
C LYS A 20 17.16 -32.56 -25.98
N ALA A 21 15.90 -32.57 -25.56
CA ALA A 21 15.48 -32.97 -24.22
C ALA A 21 15.51 -34.50 -24.13
N SER A 22 16.39 -35.06 -23.31
CA SER A 22 16.28 -36.41 -22.76
C SER A 22 17.40 -36.66 -21.75
N GLU A 23 17.10 -36.50 -20.46
CA GLU A 23 17.55 -37.38 -19.38
C GLU A 23 16.84 -36.96 -18.08
N GLU A 24 15.71 -37.61 -17.81
CA GLU A 24 15.06 -37.57 -16.50
C GLU A 24 15.96 -38.28 -15.49
N THR A 25 16.48 -37.53 -14.52
CA THR A 25 17.21 -38.10 -13.39
C THR A 25 16.18 -38.61 -12.38
N SER A 26 16.12 -39.94 -12.22
CA SER A 26 15.26 -40.64 -11.26
C SER A 26 15.40 -40.12 -9.82
N PRO A 27 14.33 -40.12 -9.01
CA PRO A 27 14.36 -39.59 -7.65
C PRO A 27 15.20 -40.49 -6.72
N PRO A 28 16.01 -39.93 -5.81
CA PRO A 28 16.76 -40.74 -4.86
C PRO A 28 15.81 -41.44 -3.87
N ARG A 29 16.07 -42.74 -3.72
CA ARG A 29 15.43 -43.74 -2.87
C ARG A 29 15.27 -43.24 -1.43
N ALA A 30 14.10 -43.52 -0.84
CA ALA A 30 13.70 -43.15 0.52
C ALA A 30 14.78 -43.51 1.56
N LEU A 31 15.42 -42.48 2.12
CA LEU A 31 16.26 -42.59 3.31
C LEU A 31 15.35 -42.71 4.54
N LYS A 32 15.63 -43.74 5.36
CA LYS A 32 14.97 -44.04 6.63
C LYS A 32 14.89 -42.79 7.51
N ARG A 33 13.72 -42.55 8.12
CA ARG A 33 13.51 -41.51 9.15
C ARG A 33 14.64 -41.56 10.20
N PRO A 34 15.39 -40.47 10.42
CA PRO A 34 16.19 -40.36 11.63
C PRO A 34 15.25 -40.24 12.82
N LYS A 35 15.62 -40.89 13.92
CA LYS A 35 14.97 -40.77 15.23
C LYS A 35 14.94 -39.30 15.64
N GLN A 36 13.85 -38.90 16.30
CA GLN A 36 13.72 -37.58 16.92
C GLN A 36 14.80 -37.42 17.99
N ASP A 37 15.91 -36.80 17.62
CA ASP A 37 16.81 -36.18 18.58
C ASP A 37 16.23 -34.80 18.92
N ASN A 38 15.88 -34.62 20.20
CA ASN A 38 15.40 -33.38 20.78
C ASN A 38 16.45 -32.27 20.59
N LEU A 39 16.32 -31.49 19.51
CA LEU A 39 16.87 -30.14 19.48
C LEU A 39 15.99 -29.26 20.37
N PRO A 40 16.55 -28.43 21.26
CA PRO A 40 15.76 -27.48 22.01
C PRO A 40 15.04 -26.58 21.00
N GLU A 41 13.70 -26.56 21.07
CA GLU A 41 12.89 -25.59 20.34
C GLU A 41 13.43 -24.20 20.69
N SER A 42 14.18 -23.60 19.76
CA SER A 42 14.54 -22.20 19.84
C SER A 42 13.23 -21.44 19.98
N GLU A 43 13.01 -20.83 21.14
CA GLU A 43 11.85 -20.00 21.45
C GLU A 43 11.62 -19.06 20.27
N LYS A 44 10.62 -19.38 19.44
CA LYS A 44 10.20 -18.45 18.39
C LYS A 44 9.67 -17.25 19.16
N PRO A 45 10.20 -16.04 18.96
CA PRO A 45 9.66 -14.87 19.64
C PRO A 45 8.18 -14.81 19.30
N ILE A 46 7.33 -14.92 20.32
CA ILE A 46 5.90 -14.73 20.19
C ILE A 46 5.74 -13.24 19.88
N ILE A 47 5.62 -12.93 18.59
CA ILE A 47 5.42 -11.55 18.16
C ILE A 47 4.02 -11.14 18.61
N SER A 48 3.95 -10.20 19.54
CA SER A 48 2.71 -9.60 19.96
C SER A 48 2.18 -8.74 18.80
N LEU A 49 1.07 -9.17 18.22
CA LEU A 49 0.31 -8.31 17.34
C LEU A 49 -0.35 -7.25 18.20
N SER A 50 -0.03 -5.98 17.96
CA SER A 50 -0.84 -4.88 18.46
C SER A 50 -2.17 -4.93 17.69
N GLU A 51 -3.16 -5.56 18.31
CA GLU A 51 -4.49 -5.69 17.72
C GLU A 51 -5.17 -4.32 17.69
N LYS A 52 -5.90 -4.05 16.60
CA LYS A 52 -6.65 -2.81 16.45
C LYS A 52 -7.71 -2.75 17.55
N PRO A 53 -8.03 -1.56 18.09
CA PRO A 53 -8.97 -1.42 19.20
C PRO A 53 -10.35 -2.01 18.88
N VAL A 54 -10.79 -1.90 17.62
CA VAL A 54 -12.06 -2.46 17.15
C VAL A 54 -12.11 -3.99 17.27
N VAL A 55 -11.00 -4.68 17.02
CA VAL A 55 -10.94 -6.14 17.14
C VAL A 55 -11.07 -6.55 18.61
N VAL A 56 -10.42 -5.80 19.50
CA VAL A 56 -10.53 -6.01 20.96
C VAL A 56 -11.96 -5.77 21.44
N GLU A 57 -12.62 -4.69 20.98
CA GLU A 57 -14.02 -4.42 21.31
C GLU A 57 -14.97 -5.50 20.82
N GLU A 58 -14.72 -6.08 19.64
CA GLU A 58 -15.50 -7.21 19.12
C GLU A 58 -15.28 -8.48 19.95
N LEU A 59 -14.04 -8.76 20.35
CA LEU A 59 -13.71 -9.91 21.20
C LEU A 59 -14.33 -9.79 22.60
N ASN A 60 -14.39 -8.57 23.14
CA ASN A 60 -15.08 -8.29 24.39
C ASN A 60 -16.61 -8.35 24.25
N GLY A 61 -17.14 -8.37 23.02
CA GLY A 61 -18.56 -8.39 22.73
C GLY A 61 -19.26 -7.04 22.96
N ASP A 62 -18.51 -5.93 22.96
CA ASP A 62 -19.05 -4.57 23.05
C ASP A 62 -19.73 -4.15 21.75
N ILE A 63 -19.17 -4.60 20.63
CA ILE A 63 -19.67 -4.37 19.27
C ILE A 63 -20.03 -5.68 18.58
N GLU A 64 -21.03 -5.63 17.72
CA GLU A 64 -21.50 -6.75 16.91
C GLU A 64 -21.69 -6.30 15.46
N PHE A 65 -21.31 -7.16 14.51
CA PHE A 65 -21.58 -6.97 13.10
C PHE A 65 -22.86 -7.72 12.71
N ARG A 66 -23.88 -6.98 12.29
CA ARG A 66 -25.17 -7.55 11.88
C ARG A 66 -25.45 -7.21 10.43
N VAL A 67 -25.79 -8.23 9.63
CA VAL A 67 -26.32 -8.03 8.29
C VAL A 67 -27.83 -7.97 8.39
N VAL A 68 -28.41 -6.85 7.96
CA VAL A 68 -29.84 -6.56 8.05
C VAL A 68 -30.40 -6.20 6.67
N ASN A 69 -31.65 -6.53 6.46
CA ASN A 69 -32.45 -6.17 5.30
C ASN A 69 -33.84 -5.73 5.77
N ASN A 70 -34.67 -5.20 4.86
CA ASN A 70 -36.05 -4.84 5.20
C ASN A 70 -36.97 -6.08 5.18
N ASP A 71 -36.87 -6.87 6.24
CA ASP A 71 -37.65 -8.07 6.56
C ASP A 71 -38.96 -7.76 7.33
N ASN A 72 -39.24 -6.48 7.62
CA ASN A 72 -40.28 -5.99 8.53
C ASN A 72 -40.09 -6.38 10.02
N GLU A 73 -38.93 -6.89 10.43
CA GLU A 73 -38.64 -7.15 11.83
C GLU A 73 -38.33 -5.85 12.58
N ARG A 74 -38.74 -5.79 13.86
CA ARG A 74 -38.57 -4.58 14.68
C ARG A 74 -37.09 -4.22 14.85
N GLU A 75 -36.25 -5.21 15.13
CA GLU A 75 -34.80 -5.00 15.31
C GLU A 75 -34.12 -4.52 14.02
N SER A 76 -34.39 -5.20 12.90
CA SER A 76 -33.89 -4.83 11.57
C SER A 76 -34.30 -3.39 11.22
N LEU A 77 -35.56 -3.01 11.48
CA LEU A 77 -36.05 -1.66 11.22
C LEU A 77 -35.35 -0.60 12.09
N ILE A 78 -35.09 -0.90 13.37
CA ILE A 78 -34.34 0.01 14.26
C ILE A 78 -32.94 0.24 13.70
N ILE A 79 -32.24 -0.83 13.32
CA ILE A 79 -30.87 -0.76 12.78
C ILE A 79 -30.86 0.01 11.45
N LEU A 80 -31.76 -0.31 10.51
CA LEU A 80 -31.88 0.40 9.24
C LEU A 80 -32.20 1.89 9.44
N THR A 81 -33.02 2.22 10.43
CA THR A 81 -33.34 3.62 10.76
C THR A 81 -32.13 4.36 11.33
N GLY A 82 -31.32 3.70 12.18
CA GLY A 82 -30.05 4.23 12.67
C GLY A 82 -29.06 4.47 11.54
N LEU A 83 -28.90 3.50 10.63
CA LEU A 83 -28.05 3.63 9.44
C LEU A 83 -28.50 4.77 8.54
N LYS A 84 -29.80 4.89 8.27
CA LYS A 84 -30.36 5.99 7.49
C LYS A 84 -29.96 7.34 8.08
N TYR A 85 -30.05 7.49 9.40
CA TYR A 85 -29.68 8.73 10.08
C TYR A 85 -28.18 9.05 9.93
N ILE A 86 -27.32 8.04 10.07
CA ILE A 86 -25.88 8.19 9.87
C ILE A 86 -25.57 8.61 8.43
N PHE A 87 -26.14 7.93 7.43
CA PHE A 87 -25.94 8.27 6.02
C PHE A 87 -26.42 9.69 5.71
N GLN A 88 -27.58 10.09 6.23
CA GLN A 88 -28.11 11.45 6.05
C GLN A 88 -27.22 12.53 6.68
N LYS A 89 -26.48 12.21 7.74
CA LYS A 89 -25.54 13.14 8.40
C LYS A 89 -24.17 13.16 7.71
N GLN A 90 -23.66 12.02 7.28
CA GLN A 90 -22.32 11.88 6.69
C GLN A 90 -22.29 12.17 5.18
N LEU A 91 -23.41 12.04 4.47
CA LEU A 91 -23.52 12.26 3.02
C LEU A 91 -24.52 13.41 2.76
N PRO A 92 -24.12 14.69 2.98
CA PRO A 92 -25.01 15.83 2.82
C PRO A 92 -25.44 16.10 1.37
N GLU A 93 -24.58 15.75 0.41
CA GLU A 93 -24.85 15.89 -1.04
C GLU A 93 -25.96 14.93 -1.52
N MET A 94 -26.23 13.87 -0.77
CA MET A 94 -27.22 12.86 -1.14
C MET A 94 -28.61 13.25 -0.59
N PRO A 95 -29.66 13.29 -1.45
CA PRO A 95 -31.00 13.64 -0.99
C PRO A 95 -31.51 12.70 0.11
N LYS A 96 -32.04 13.26 1.20
CA LYS A 96 -32.50 12.48 2.37
C LYS A 96 -33.55 11.42 2.04
N CYS A 97 -34.48 11.74 1.14
CA CYS A 97 -35.51 10.82 0.65
C CYS A 97 -34.91 9.69 -0.20
N TYR A 98 -33.86 9.99 -0.96
CA TYR A 98 -33.16 9.00 -1.78
C TYR A 98 -32.46 7.95 -0.91
N ILE A 99 -31.73 8.40 0.11
CA ILE A 99 -31.09 7.51 1.10
C ILE A 99 -32.14 6.61 1.76
N ALA A 100 -33.22 7.19 2.28
CA ALA A 100 -34.28 6.45 2.95
C ALA A 100 -34.86 5.36 2.04
N ARG A 101 -35.15 5.70 0.78
CA ARG A 101 -35.73 4.76 -0.18
C ARG A 101 -34.82 3.56 -0.45
N LEU A 102 -33.50 3.76 -0.55
CA LEU A 102 -32.56 2.67 -0.84
C LEU A 102 -32.22 1.84 0.40
N VAL A 103 -32.08 2.46 1.57
CA VAL A 103 -31.83 1.73 2.83
C VAL A 103 -33.00 0.82 3.19
N TYR A 104 -34.24 1.26 2.95
CA TYR A 104 -35.43 0.43 3.19
C TYR A 104 -35.84 -0.43 1.99
N ASP A 105 -35.10 -0.41 0.88
CA ASP A 105 -35.41 -1.27 -0.25
C ASP A 105 -35.04 -2.72 0.08
N ARG A 106 -35.92 -3.65 -0.27
CA ARG A 106 -35.74 -5.09 -0.01
C ARG A 106 -34.65 -5.73 -0.86
N THR A 107 -34.27 -5.08 -1.97
CA THR A 107 -33.19 -5.58 -2.83
C THR A 107 -31.79 -5.21 -2.30
N HIS A 108 -31.72 -4.30 -1.34
CA HIS A 108 -30.48 -3.86 -0.72
C HIS A 108 -30.26 -4.58 0.61
N LEU A 109 -28.98 -4.88 0.89
CA LEU A 109 -28.54 -5.43 2.16
C LEU A 109 -27.64 -4.41 2.84
N SER A 110 -27.72 -4.34 4.17
CA SER A 110 -26.85 -3.45 4.94
C SER A 110 -26.11 -4.24 6.01
N ILE A 111 -24.79 -4.09 6.05
CA ILE A 111 -23.99 -4.54 7.18
C ILE A 111 -23.83 -3.37 8.14
N ALA A 112 -24.21 -3.55 9.39
CA ALA A 112 -24.19 -2.54 10.44
C ALA A 112 -23.24 -2.94 11.56
N ILE A 113 -22.52 -1.96 12.11
CA ILE A 113 -21.84 -2.08 13.39
C ILE A 113 -22.83 -1.62 14.46
N VAL A 114 -23.19 -2.52 15.36
CA VAL A 114 -24.10 -2.26 16.47
C VAL A 114 -23.34 -2.39 17.77
N LYS A 115 -23.40 -1.34 18.60
CA LYS A 115 -22.91 -1.36 19.98
C LYS A 115 -24.07 -1.69 20.91
N LYS A 116 -23.84 -2.53 21.91
CA LYS A 116 -24.88 -2.91 22.87
C LYS A 116 -25.38 -1.67 23.66
N PRO A 117 -26.69 -1.51 23.89
CA PRO A 117 -27.76 -2.48 23.62
C PRO A 117 -28.30 -2.51 22.18
N LEU A 118 -28.27 -1.41 21.41
CA LEU A 118 -28.77 -1.34 20.01
C LEU A 118 -28.36 -0.03 19.31
N GLU A 119 -27.21 0.54 19.67
CA GLU A 119 -26.72 1.79 19.08
C GLU A 119 -25.98 1.51 17.77
N VAL A 120 -26.36 2.16 16.68
CA VAL A 120 -25.71 1.99 15.38
C VAL A 120 -24.53 2.94 15.28
N VAL A 121 -23.33 2.40 15.03
CA VAL A 121 -22.09 3.19 14.90
C VAL A 121 -21.79 3.54 13.45
N GLY A 122 -22.13 2.65 12.51
CA GLY A 122 -21.86 2.82 11.09
C GLY A 122 -22.31 1.61 10.29
N GLY A 123 -22.26 1.73 8.96
CA GLY A 123 -22.65 0.63 8.09
C GLY A 123 -22.28 0.81 6.63
N ILE A 124 -22.44 -0.28 5.88
CA ILE A 124 -22.34 -0.31 4.43
C ILE A 124 -23.64 -0.89 3.88
N THR A 125 -24.31 -0.14 3.01
CA THR A 125 -25.44 -0.64 2.22
C THR A 125 -24.93 -1.01 0.83
N TYR A 126 -25.20 -2.24 0.43
CA TYR A 126 -24.80 -2.78 -0.86
C TYR A 126 -25.94 -3.55 -1.51
N ARG A 127 -25.87 -3.67 -2.83
CA ARG A 127 -26.85 -4.38 -3.66
C ARG A 127 -26.15 -5.47 -4.45
N PRO A 128 -26.35 -6.75 -4.11
CA PRO A 128 -25.82 -7.86 -4.90
C PRO A 128 -26.65 -8.02 -6.19
N VAL A 129 -25.99 -8.02 -7.35
CA VAL A 129 -26.66 -8.22 -8.65
C VAL A 129 -26.66 -9.70 -8.99
N LYS A 130 -27.78 -10.39 -8.73
CA LYS A 130 -27.88 -11.84 -8.97
C LYS A 130 -27.54 -12.20 -10.42
N GLY A 131 -26.76 -13.26 -10.61
CA GLY A 131 -26.36 -13.77 -11.93
C GLY A 131 -25.19 -13.01 -12.57
N ARG A 132 -24.70 -11.94 -11.94
CA ARG A 132 -23.49 -11.23 -12.34
C ARG A 132 -22.61 -11.18 -11.10
N ARG A 133 -21.37 -11.65 -11.16
CA ARG A 133 -20.49 -11.84 -9.98
C ARG A 133 -19.99 -10.52 -9.35
N PHE A 134 -20.81 -9.48 -9.33
CA PHE A 134 -20.50 -8.19 -8.73
C PHE A 134 -21.63 -7.70 -7.82
N ALA A 135 -21.26 -6.85 -6.85
CA ALA A 135 -22.20 -6.10 -6.03
C ALA A 135 -21.88 -4.60 -6.08
N GLU A 136 -22.93 -3.79 -6.04
CA GLU A 136 -22.83 -2.34 -5.97
C GLU A 136 -22.76 -1.91 -4.50
N ILE A 137 -21.73 -1.18 -4.10
CA ILE A 137 -21.70 -0.51 -2.79
C ILE A 137 -22.33 0.87 -2.99
N VAL A 138 -23.49 1.06 -2.37
CA VAL A 138 -24.33 2.25 -2.51
C VAL A 138 -23.94 3.29 -1.46
N PHE A 139 -23.87 2.89 -0.19
CA PHE A 139 -23.50 3.78 0.91
C PHE A 139 -22.46 3.14 1.81
N CYS A 140 -21.50 3.92 2.27
CA CYS A 140 -20.51 3.51 3.26
C CYS A 140 -20.22 4.71 4.16
N ALA A 141 -20.58 4.60 5.44
CA ALA A 141 -20.36 5.68 6.40
C ALA A 141 -20.22 5.14 7.82
N VAL A 142 -19.43 5.88 8.62
CA VAL A 142 -19.25 5.66 10.05
C VAL A 142 -19.53 6.98 10.76
N SER A 143 -20.15 6.93 11.94
CA SER A 143 -20.40 8.11 12.77
C SER A 143 -19.09 8.87 13.03
N SER A 144 -19.15 10.20 12.93
CA SER A 144 -17.99 11.10 13.11
C SER A 144 -17.24 10.86 14.41
N ASP A 145 -17.95 10.57 15.51
CA ASP A 145 -17.37 10.35 16.84
C ASP A 145 -16.49 9.09 16.92
N GLN A 146 -16.70 8.17 15.99
CA GLN A 146 -16.01 6.88 15.90
C GLN A 146 -15.11 6.79 14.66
N GLN A 147 -14.95 7.88 13.90
CA GLN A 147 -13.99 7.91 12.79
C GLN A 147 -12.55 7.78 13.32
N VAL A 148 -11.62 7.38 12.45
CA VAL A 148 -10.18 7.18 12.75
C VAL A 148 -9.85 5.95 13.64
N LYS A 149 -10.80 5.39 14.38
CA LYS A 149 -10.57 4.17 15.20
C LYS A 149 -10.41 2.87 14.40
N GLY A 150 -10.64 2.91 13.09
CA GLY A 150 -10.48 1.76 12.19
C GLY A 150 -11.74 0.96 11.89
N TYR A 151 -12.91 1.37 12.40
CA TYR A 151 -14.18 0.67 12.16
C TYR A 151 -14.50 0.49 10.66
N GLY A 152 -14.24 1.51 9.83
CA GLY A 152 -14.51 1.42 8.39
C GLY A 152 -13.69 0.33 7.69
N ALA A 153 -12.42 0.17 8.04
CA ALA A 153 -11.58 -0.89 7.49
C ALA A 153 -12.04 -2.28 7.97
N HIS A 154 -12.37 -2.39 9.26
CA HIS A 154 -12.85 -3.64 9.86
C HIS A 154 -14.20 -4.09 9.27
N MET A 155 -15.12 -3.15 9.08
CA MET A 155 -16.41 -3.36 8.43
C MET A 155 -16.28 -3.82 6.98
N MET A 156 -15.32 -3.28 6.23
CA MET A 156 -15.05 -3.70 4.87
C MET A 156 -14.49 -5.13 4.82
N SER A 157 -13.63 -5.51 5.77
CA SER A 157 -13.14 -6.89 5.91
C SER A 157 -14.27 -7.87 6.21
N HIS A 158 -15.13 -7.53 7.17
CA HIS A 158 -16.35 -8.30 7.48
C HIS A 158 -17.27 -8.44 6.25
N LEU A 159 -17.51 -7.35 5.52
CA LEU A 159 -18.32 -7.37 4.31
C LEU A 159 -17.75 -8.31 3.24
N LYS A 160 -16.44 -8.22 2.97
CA LYS A 160 -15.77 -9.07 1.98
C LYS A 160 -15.87 -10.55 2.34
N ASP A 161 -15.60 -10.89 3.61
CA ASP A 161 -15.68 -12.27 4.08
C ASP A 161 -17.12 -12.79 4.08
N TYR A 162 -18.09 -11.97 4.49
CA TYR A 162 -19.52 -12.32 4.47
C TYR A 162 -20.04 -12.57 3.05
N VAL A 163 -19.78 -11.66 2.11
CA VAL A 163 -20.25 -11.75 0.73
C VAL A 163 -19.63 -12.96 0.04
N LYS A 164 -18.35 -13.23 0.30
CA LYS A 164 -17.64 -14.40 -0.21
C LYS A 164 -18.17 -15.72 0.36
N ALA A 165 -18.61 -15.74 1.61
CA ALA A 165 -19.17 -16.94 2.23
C ALA A 165 -20.61 -17.21 1.77
N THR A 166 -21.38 -16.15 1.50
CA THR A 166 -22.83 -16.24 1.26
C THR A 166 -23.19 -16.24 -0.24
N SER A 167 -22.37 -15.66 -1.10
CA SER A 167 -22.66 -15.44 -2.52
C SER A 167 -21.45 -15.68 -3.42
N ASP A 168 -21.68 -15.74 -4.73
CA ASP A 168 -20.68 -15.90 -5.79
C ASP A 168 -20.06 -14.56 -6.25
N VAL A 169 -20.40 -13.46 -5.57
CA VAL A 169 -19.88 -12.13 -5.88
C VAL A 169 -18.39 -12.07 -5.59
N MET A 170 -17.61 -11.65 -6.59
CA MET A 170 -16.15 -11.50 -6.51
C MET A 170 -15.68 -10.06 -6.71
N HIS A 171 -16.55 -9.19 -7.20
CA HIS A 171 -16.21 -7.80 -7.50
C HIS A 171 -17.15 -6.84 -6.79
N PHE A 172 -16.60 -5.75 -6.24
CA PHE A 172 -17.39 -4.61 -5.80
C PHE A 172 -17.20 -3.46 -6.75
N LEU A 173 -18.30 -2.78 -7.05
CA LEU A 173 -18.30 -1.53 -7.81
C LEU A 173 -18.94 -0.45 -6.96
N THR A 174 -18.36 0.74 -6.98
CA THR A 174 -18.87 1.87 -6.19
C THR A 174 -18.55 3.18 -6.87
N TYR A 175 -19.42 4.16 -6.67
CA TYR A 175 -19.12 5.55 -6.97
C TYR A 175 -18.62 6.22 -5.69
N ALA A 176 -17.34 6.61 -5.70
CA ALA A 176 -16.68 7.23 -4.58
C ALA A 176 -16.57 8.74 -4.78
N ASP A 177 -16.93 9.49 -3.74
CA ASP A 177 -16.64 10.93 -3.64
C ASP A 177 -15.13 11.17 -3.54
N ASN A 178 -14.68 12.35 -3.95
CA ASN A 178 -13.26 12.72 -3.97
C ASN A 178 -12.56 12.54 -2.61
N TYR A 179 -13.27 12.81 -1.51
CA TYR A 179 -12.75 12.61 -0.14
C TYR A 179 -12.62 11.14 0.26
N ALA A 180 -13.45 10.26 -0.33
CA ALA A 180 -13.49 8.83 0.00
C ALA A 180 -12.54 7.98 -0.86
N ILE A 181 -12.02 8.49 -1.98
CA ILE A 181 -11.10 7.77 -2.88
C ILE A 181 -9.91 7.18 -2.10
N GLY A 182 -9.32 7.94 -1.16
CA GLY A 182 -8.20 7.47 -0.35
C GLY A 182 -8.56 6.28 0.55
N PHE A 183 -9.78 6.26 1.10
CA PHE A 183 -10.29 5.13 1.88
C PHE A 183 -10.46 3.89 0.99
N PHE A 184 -11.15 4.02 -0.14
CA PHE A 184 -11.39 2.92 -1.06
C PHE A 184 -10.08 2.37 -1.64
N LYS A 185 -9.11 3.23 -1.97
CA LYS A 185 -7.77 2.80 -2.43
C LYS A 185 -7.06 1.94 -1.39
N LYS A 186 -7.14 2.31 -0.10
CA LYS A 186 -6.59 1.48 1.00
C LYS A 186 -7.31 0.14 1.14
N GLN A 187 -8.59 0.07 0.78
CA GLN A 187 -9.37 -1.17 0.77
C GLN A 187 -9.17 -2.01 -0.51
N GLY A 188 -8.25 -1.63 -1.39
CA GLY A 188 -7.97 -2.38 -2.63
C GLY A 188 -8.94 -2.08 -3.77
N PHE A 189 -9.55 -0.89 -3.77
CA PHE A 189 -10.27 -0.40 -4.94
C PHE A 189 -9.31 0.34 -5.88
N THR A 190 -9.49 0.14 -7.17
CA THR A 190 -8.81 0.86 -8.25
C THR A 190 -9.80 1.67 -9.07
N LYS A 191 -9.33 2.71 -9.74
CA LYS A 191 -10.12 3.48 -10.72
C LYS A 191 -10.29 2.71 -12.04
N ASP A 192 -9.39 1.77 -12.32
CA ASP A 192 -9.39 1.01 -13.56
C ASP A 192 -10.41 -0.13 -13.48
N VAL A 193 -11.54 0.05 -14.15
CA VAL A 193 -12.59 -0.98 -14.19
C VAL A 193 -12.22 -2.03 -15.23
N THR A 194 -11.79 -3.20 -14.75
CA THR A 194 -11.46 -4.39 -15.53
C THR A 194 -12.69 -5.20 -15.97
N LEU A 195 -13.84 -5.01 -15.30
CA LEU A 195 -15.09 -5.65 -15.69
C LEU A 195 -15.64 -5.05 -16.99
N ASP A 196 -16.07 -5.92 -17.91
CA ASP A 196 -16.66 -5.49 -19.16
C ASP A 196 -17.90 -4.63 -18.93
N ARG A 197 -18.03 -3.56 -19.71
CA ARG A 197 -19.09 -2.56 -19.58
C ARG A 197 -20.47 -3.19 -19.74
N SER A 198 -20.61 -4.24 -20.54
CA SER A 198 -21.87 -4.99 -20.69
C SER A 198 -22.37 -5.61 -19.37
N VAL A 199 -21.46 -5.91 -18.44
CA VAL A 199 -21.75 -6.57 -17.16
C VAL A 199 -22.33 -5.59 -16.15
N TRP A 200 -21.88 -4.34 -16.12
CA TRP A 200 -22.26 -3.39 -15.05
C TRP A 200 -23.04 -2.18 -15.55
N SER A 201 -22.91 -1.81 -16.83
CA SER A 201 -23.59 -0.64 -17.40
C SER A 201 -25.11 -0.81 -17.32
N GLY A 202 -25.80 0.17 -16.74
CA GLY A 202 -27.25 0.18 -16.54
C GLY A 202 -27.76 -0.51 -15.27
N TYR A 203 -26.90 -1.25 -14.55
CA TYR A 203 -27.25 -1.85 -13.27
C TYR A 203 -26.88 -0.97 -12.08
N ILE A 204 -25.79 -0.23 -12.21
CA ILE A 204 -25.24 0.68 -11.21
C ILE A 204 -25.83 2.07 -11.43
N LYS A 205 -26.01 2.82 -10.33
CA LYS A 205 -26.45 4.21 -10.40
C LYS A 205 -25.27 5.14 -10.65
N ASP A 206 -25.39 5.97 -11.68
CA ASP A 206 -24.41 7.03 -11.98
C ASP A 206 -24.67 8.23 -11.06
N TYR A 207 -23.65 8.64 -10.31
CA TYR A 207 -23.69 9.82 -9.45
C TYR A 207 -22.81 10.91 -10.04
N GLU A 208 -23.36 12.11 -10.15
CA GLU A 208 -22.62 13.27 -10.64
C GLU A 208 -21.50 13.63 -9.65
N GLY A 209 -20.29 13.84 -10.17
CA GLY A 209 -19.10 14.11 -9.34
C GLY A 209 -18.47 12.90 -8.65
N GLY A 210 -19.05 11.70 -8.78
CA GLY A 210 -18.48 10.45 -8.26
C GLY A 210 -17.48 9.82 -9.23
N THR A 211 -16.39 9.27 -8.69
CA THR A 211 -15.47 8.43 -9.48
C THR A 211 -15.84 6.97 -9.32
N ILE A 212 -16.07 6.26 -10.43
CA ILE A 212 -16.27 4.81 -10.39
C ILE A 212 -14.99 4.10 -9.95
N MET A 213 -15.12 3.19 -8.99
CA MET A 213 -14.02 2.38 -8.49
C MET A 213 -14.42 0.90 -8.41
N GLN A 214 -13.48 0.02 -8.76
CA GLN A 214 -13.64 -1.42 -8.69
C GLN A 214 -12.72 -2.04 -7.64
N CYS A 215 -13.27 -2.94 -6.82
CA CYS A 215 -12.48 -3.87 -6.00
C CYS A 215 -12.67 -5.29 -6.50
N SER A 216 -11.57 -6.00 -6.77
CA SER A 216 -11.59 -7.43 -7.08
C SER A 216 -11.11 -8.21 -5.86
N MET A 217 -11.97 -9.07 -5.31
CA MET A 217 -11.66 -9.84 -4.12
C MET A 217 -10.72 -11.02 -4.42
N LEU A 218 -9.92 -11.39 -3.43
CA LEU A 218 -9.01 -12.53 -3.52
C LEU A 218 -9.71 -13.82 -3.05
N PRO A 219 -9.74 -14.88 -3.88
CA PRO A 219 -10.54 -16.07 -3.61
C PRO A 219 -10.02 -16.92 -2.44
N ARG A 220 -8.73 -16.84 -2.09
CA ARG A 220 -8.13 -17.69 -1.05
C ARG A 220 -7.98 -17.04 0.32
N ILE A 221 -8.14 -15.71 0.41
CA ILE A 221 -7.86 -14.95 1.63
C ILE A 221 -9.09 -14.85 2.53
N ARG A 222 -8.88 -14.79 3.85
CA ARG A 222 -9.88 -14.31 4.81
C ARG A 222 -9.45 -12.91 5.23
N TYR A 223 -10.27 -11.91 4.93
CA TYR A 223 -9.91 -10.51 5.11
C TYR A 223 -9.76 -10.11 6.59
N LEU A 224 -10.55 -10.70 7.49
CA LEU A 224 -10.43 -10.49 8.94
C LEU A 224 -9.07 -10.90 9.50
N GLU A 225 -8.44 -11.93 8.94
CA GLU A 225 -7.15 -12.45 9.40
C GLU A 225 -5.96 -11.95 8.56
N THR A 226 -6.18 -10.95 7.69
CA THR A 226 -5.15 -10.46 6.77
C THR A 226 -3.90 -10.00 7.50
N ASP A 227 -4.05 -9.26 8.60
CA ASP A 227 -2.93 -8.73 9.37
C ASP A 227 -2.06 -9.88 9.94
N ARG A 228 -2.70 -10.93 10.45
CA ARG A 228 -2.02 -12.15 10.95
C ARG A 228 -1.32 -12.90 9.83
N MET A 229 -1.98 -13.03 8.67
CA MET A 229 -1.44 -13.73 7.51
C MET A 229 -0.23 -13.00 6.93
N LEU A 230 -0.29 -11.68 6.78
CA LEU A 230 0.82 -10.86 6.29
C LEU A 230 2.03 -10.93 7.23
N LEU A 231 1.80 -10.92 8.56
CA LEU A 231 2.88 -11.09 9.53
C LEU A 231 3.58 -12.45 9.34
N LYS A 232 2.81 -13.55 9.24
CA LYS A 232 3.36 -14.90 8.99
C LYS A 232 4.13 -14.97 7.67
N GLN A 233 3.63 -14.34 6.61
CA GLN A 233 4.31 -14.28 5.32
C GLN A 233 5.62 -13.51 5.42
N LYS A 234 5.62 -12.35 6.08
CA LYS A 234 6.80 -11.53 6.34
C LYS A 234 7.84 -12.31 7.15
N GLU A 235 7.44 -13.02 8.19
CA GLU A 235 8.33 -13.87 8.98
C GLU A 235 8.94 -15.01 8.17
N CYS A 236 8.15 -15.67 7.31
CA CYS A 236 8.64 -16.73 6.42
C CYS A 236 9.73 -16.18 5.47
N VAL A 237 9.49 -15.02 4.87
CA VAL A 237 10.47 -14.33 4.02
C VAL A 237 11.71 -13.96 4.83
N HIS A 238 11.57 -13.39 6.02
CA HIS A 238 12.72 -13.08 6.87
C HIS A 238 13.47 -14.31 7.37
N ALA A 239 12.80 -15.43 7.63
CA ALA A 239 13.45 -16.69 7.98
C ALA A 239 14.29 -17.20 6.83
N LYS A 240 13.77 -17.11 5.59
CA LYS A 240 14.52 -17.46 4.39
C LYS A 240 15.71 -16.52 4.17
N ILE A 241 15.52 -15.21 4.33
CA ILE A 241 16.60 -14.22 4.23
C ILE A 241 17.67 -14.50 5.27
N ARG A 242 17.32 -14.72 6.54
CA ARG A 242 18.29 -15.02 7.61
C ARG A 242 19.10 -16.30 7.39
N ALA A 243 18.57 -17.27 6.64
CA ALA A 243 19.30 -18.48 6.29
C ALA A 243 20.46 -18.24 5.31
N PHE A 244 20.41 -17.16 4.51
CA PHE A 244 21.46 -16.81 3.55
C PHE A 244 22.22 -15.53 3.92
N SER A 245 21.55 -14.59 4.59
CA SER A 245 22.06 -13.26 4.92
C SER A 245 22.63 -13.25 6.33
N THR A 246 23.88 -12.84 6.45
CA THR A 246 24.57 -12.55 7.73
C THR A 246 24.31 -11.13 8.23
N SER A 247 23.51 -10.32 7.53
CA SER A 247 23.28 -8.90 7.84
C SER A 247 22.59 -8.67 9.19
N HIS A 248 21.99 -9.70 9.78
CA HIS A 248 21.33 -9.63 11.10
C HIS A 248 22.32 -9.79 12.27
N ILE A 249 23.59 -10.12 12.00
CA ILE A 249 24.63 -10.26 13.02
C ILE A 249 25.16 -8.87 13.36
N VAL A 250 24.98 -8.46 14.62
CA VAL A 250 25.55 -7.20 15.13
C VAL A 250 27.02 -7.44 15.48
N HIS A 251 27.93 -6.83 14.71
CA HIS A 251 29.37 -6.93 14.95
C HIS A 251 29.82 -5.87 15.97
N GLN A 252 30.76 -6.25 16.85
CA GLN A 252 31.38 -5.31 17.78
C GLN A 252 32.28 -4.32 17.04
N PRO A 253 32.45 -3.09 17.58
CA PRO A 253 33.36 -2.12 16.98
C PRO A 253 34.81 -2.66 16.96
N PRO A 254 35.61 -2.32 15.93
CA PRO A 254 37.03 -2.62 15.85
C PRO A 254 37.78 -2.20 17.12
N LYS A 255 38.72 -3.04 17.58
CA LYS A 255 39.52 -2.79 18.79
C LYS A 255 40.36 -1.52 18.71
N GLN A 256 40.69 -1.08 17.50
CA GLN A 256 41.49 0.12 17.20
C GLN A 256 40.74 1.42 17.53
N TRP A 257 39.41 1.38 17.67
CA TRP A 257 38.60 2.56 18.02
C TRP A 257 38.43 2.77 19.53
N LYS A 258 39.17 2.03 20.36
CA LYS A 258 39.15 2.23 21.82
C LYS A 258 39.76 3.57 22.25
N ASP A 259 40.79 4.03 21.56
CA ASP A 259 41.54 5.25 21.90
C ASP A 259 41.22 6.45 20.97
N GLY A 260 40.25 6.30 20.06
CA GLY A 260 39.82 7.32 19.11
C GLY A 260 39.46 6.76 17.73
N VAL A 261 38.69 7.52 16.94
CA VAL A 261 38.29 7.11 15.58
C VAL A 261 39.50 7.27 14.65
N THR A 262 40.05 6.14 14.23
CA THR A 262 41.14 6.07 13.26
C THR A 262 40.61 5.52 11.92
N PRO A 263 41.05 6.04 10.76
CA PRO A 263 40.68 5.47 9.47
C PRO A 263 41.20 4.04 9.37
N ILE A 264 40.29 3.09 9.14
CA ILE A 264 40.60 1.67 8.93
C ILE A 264 40.26 1.33 7.48
N ASP A 265 41.12 0.58 6.82
CA ASP A 265 40.81 0.01 5.50
C ASP A 265 39.62 -0.96 5.63
N PRO A 266 38.47 -0.69 4.98
CA PRO A 266 37.29 -1.53 5.10
C PRO A 266 37.53 -2.97 4.62
N LEU A 267 38.45 -3.19 3.67
CA LEU A 267 38.80 -4.52 3.15
C LEU A 267 39.62 -5.36 4.15
N SER A 268 40.21 -4.73 5.16
CA SER A 268 40.92 -5.43 6.25
C SER A 268 39.95 -6.15 7.19
N ILE A 269 38.68 -5.76 7.20
CA ILE A 269 37.64 -6.35 8.04
C ILE A 269 37.01 -7.53 7.27
N GLU A 270 37.25 -8.75 7.77
CA GLU A 270 36.81 -10.00 7.13
C GLU A 270 35.30 -10.04 6.87
N THR A 271 34.49 -9.43 7.74
CA THR A 271 33.03 -9.37 7.60
C THR A 271 32.57 -8.42 6.50
N ILE A 272 33.27 -7.30 6.29
CA ILE A 272 32.99 -6.35 5.19
C ILE A 272 33.41 -6.95 3.85
N ARG A 273 34.52 -7.70 3.84
CA ARG A 273 34.92 -8.48 2.66
C ARG A 273 33.89 -9.55 2.32
N ALA A 274 33.39 -10.28 3.33
CA ALA A 274 32.39 -11.34 3.14
C ALA A 274 31.00 -10.82 2.71
N SER A 275 30.67 -9.56 3.00
CA SER A 275 29.42 -8.94 2.55
C SER A 275 29.44 -8.52 1.08
N GLY A 276 30.58 -8.68 0.38
CA GLY A 276 30.74 -8.24 -1.00
C GLY A 276 30.83 -6.72 -1.13
N TRP A 277 31.23 -6.03 -0.07
CA TRP A 277 31.42 -4.58 -0.10
C TRP A 277 32.51 -4.19 -1.10
N SER A 278 32.22 -3.17 -1.91
CA SER A 278 33.19 -2.55 -2.82
C SER A 278 33.17 -1.03 -2.65
N PRO A 279 34.31 -0.35 -2.89
CA PRO A 279 34.39 1.10 -2.84
C PRO A 279 33.33 1.79 -3.73
N ASP A 280 33.07 1.25 -4.92
CA ASP A 280 32.07 1.77 -5.86
C ASP A 280 30.64 1.73 -5.28
N MET A 281 30.30 0.68 -4.51
CA MET A 281 28.99 0.57 -3.84
C MET A 281 28.84 1.57 -2.70
N ASP A 282 29.94 1.87 -1.99
CA ASP A 282 29.98 2.87 -0.93
C ASP A 282 29.89 4.29 -1.50
N GLU A 283 30.57 4.56 -2.62
CA GLU A 283 30.45 5.83 -3.34
C GLU A 283 29.01 6.06 -3.81
N LEU A 284 28.36 5.04 -4.39
CA LEU A 284 26.95 5.10 -4.78
C LEU A 284 26.01 5.29 -3.57
N ALA A 285 26.33 4.68 -2.42
CA ALA A 285 25.54 4.84 -1.20
C ALA A 285 25.69 6.23 -0.56
N ARG A 286 26.86 6.87 -0.72
CA ARG A 286 27.15 8.23 -0.26
C ARG A 286 26.59 9.31 -1.19
N GLN A 287 26.17 8.96 -2.40
CA GLN A 287 25.49 9.90 -3.27
C GLN A 287 24.26 10.47 -2.53
N PRO A 288 24.09 11.80 -2.56
CA PRO A 288 22.94 12.44 -1.92
C PRO A 288 21.67 11.88 -2.53
N ARG A 289 20.86 11.24 -1.69
CA ARG A 289 19.53 10.78 -2.12
C ARG A 289 18.58 11.96 -2.05
N HIS A 290 18.24 12.47 -3.22
CA HIS A 290 17.23 13.50 -3.35
C HIS A 290 15.87 13.01 -2.87
N GLY A 291 15.18 13.84 -2.07
CA GLY A 291 13.85 13.52 -1.55
C GLY A 291 12.78 13.47 -2.65
N PRO A 292 11.58 12.94 -2.36
CA PRO A 292 10.49 12.85 -3.35
C PRO A 292 10.11 14.18 -4.02
N SER A 293 10.36 15.31 -3.35
CA SER A 293 10.06 16.67 -3.80
C SER A 293 11.20 17.33 -4.59
N TYR A 294 12.37 16.70 -4.71
CA TYR A 294 13.53 17.32 -5.36
C TYR A 294 13.24 17.74 -6.80
N ASN A 295 12.63 16.87 -7.60
CA ASN A 295 12.29 17.19 -8.98
C ASN A 295 11.32 18.37 -9.11
N LEU A 296 10.39 18.51 -8.15
CA LEU A 296 9.45 19.64 -8.13
C LEU A 296 10.16 20.94 -7.75
N LEU A 297 11.03 20.90 -6.74
CA LEU A 297 11.80 22.05 -6.30
C LEU A 297 12.83 22.48 -7.36
N LEU A 298 13.46 21.53 -8.05
CA LEU A 298 14.40 21.80 -9.14
C LEU A 298 13.69 22.47 -10.31
N HIS A 299 12.49 22.01 -10.67
CA HIS A 299 11.68 22.66 -11.69
C HIS A 299 11.30 24.09 -11.28
N LEU A 300 10.83 24.28 -10.05
CA LEU A 300 10.49 25.60 -9.52
C LEU A 300 11.70 26.54 -9.50
N LEU A 301 12.87 26.05 -9.09
CA LEU A 301 14.09 26.83 -9.05
C LEU A 301 14.53 27.26 -10.45
N ASN A 302 14.44 26.36 -11.44
CA ASN A 302 14.70 26.69 -12.84
C ASN A 302 13.71 27.74 -13.38
N ASP A 303 12.42 27.62 -13.05
CA ASP A 303 11.42 28.62 -13.43
C ASP A 303 11.72 29.99 -12.79
N MET A 304 12.18 30.00 -11.53
CA MET A 304 12.59 31.21 -10.83
C MET A 304 13.86 31.82 -11.43
N GLN A 305 14.88 31.01 -11.76
CA GLN A 305 16.12 31.49 -12.38
C GLN A 305 15.87 32.06 -13.79
N THR A 306 14.96 31.46 -14.57
CA THR A 306 14.65 31.92 -15.95
C THR A 306 13.71 33.13 -16.01
N HIS A 307 13.13 33.55 -14.89
CA HIS A 307 12.22 34.70 -14.85
C HIS A 307 12.95 36.04 -15.13
N ALA A 308 12.33 36.96 -15.89
CA ALA A 308 12.99 38.21 -16.29
C ALA A 308 13.43 39.11 -15.12
N SER A 309 12.78 38.99 -13.95
CA SER A 309 13.12 39.77 -12.75
C SER A 309 14.07 39.05 -11.79
N SER A 310 14.59 37.88 -12.14
CA SER A 310 15.43 37.06 -11.27
C SER A 310 16.90 37.53 -11.23
N TRP A 311 17.31 38.36 -12.19
CA TRP A 311 18.71 38.74 -12.41
C TRP A 311 19.47 39.22 -11.15
N PRO A 312 18.88 39.99 -10.20
CA PRO A 312 19.59 40.44 -9.00
C PRO A 312 19.83 39.32 -7.98
N PHE A 313 19.11 38.21 -8.11
CA PHE A 313 19.12 37.08 -7.17
C PHE A 313 19.86 35.86 -7.74
N LEU A 314 20.35 35.91 -8.98
CA LEU A 314 21.03 34.77 -9.60
C LEU A 314 22.36 34.43 -8.93
N ILE A 315 23.11 35.44 -8.49
CA ILE A 315 24.47 35.32 -7.93
C ILE A 315 24.49 36.15 -6.64
N PRO A 316 25.24 35.74 -5.60
CA PRO A 316 25.43 36.54 -4.40
C PRO A 316 26.00 37.93 -4.72
N VAL A 317 25.51 38.94 -4.00
CA VAL A 317 25.98 40.33 -4.14
C VAL A 317 27.42 40.44 -3.66
N ASN A 318 28.26 41.08 -4.47
CA ASN A 318 29.65 41.34 -4.12
C ASN A 318 29.75 42.47 -3.07
N THR A 319 30.35 42.16 -1.92
CA THR A 319 30.50 43.10 -0.80
C THR A 319 31.46 44.24 -1.11
N ASP A 320 32.36 44.08 -2.08
CA ASP A 320 33.31 45.11 -2.48
C ASP A 320 32.64 46.21 -3.31
N ASP A 321 31.57 45.86 -4.04
CA ASP A 321 30.83 46.79 -4.89
C ASP A 321 29.73 47.54 -4.11
N VAL A 322 29.24 46.97 -3.00
CA VAL A 322 28.16 47.52 -2.16
C VAL A 322 28.52 47.36 -0.67
N ALA A 323 29.18 48.39 -0.12
CA ALA A 323 29.75 48.35 1.23
C ALA A 323 28.72 48.32 2.37
N ASP A 324 27.50 48.82 2.16
CA ASP A 324 26.40 48.87 3.15
C ASP A 324 25.44 47.68 3.06
N TYR A 325 25.71 46.72 2.17
CA TYR A 325 24.81 45.61 1.87
C TYR A 325 24.44 44.77 3.10
N HIS A 326 25.44 44.39 3.90
CA HIS A 326 25.24 43.55 5.09
C HIS A 326 24.71 44.32 6.31
N ASP A 327 24.78 45.64 6.30
CA ASP A 327 24.18 46.47 7.36
C ASP A 327 22.64 46.47 7.25
N ILE A 328 22.13 46.33 6.02
CA ILE A 328 20.70 46.31 5.70
C ILE A 328 20.18 44.88 5.60
N ILE A 329 20.88 44.01 4.86
CA ILE A 329 20.46 42.62 4.60
C ILE A 329 21.26 41.66 5.50
N LYS A 330 20.60 41.19 6.56
CA LYS A 330 21.19 40.29 7.55
C LYS A 330 21.31 38.84 7.08
N GLU A 331 20.38 38.40 6.23
CA GLU A 331 20.29 37.04 5.71
C GLU A 331 20.20 37.11 4.17
N PRO A 332 21.34 37.25 3.48
CA PRO A 332 21.34 37.32 2.02
C PRO A 332 20.84 36.00 1.42
N MET A 333 20.09 36.11 0.33
CA MET A 333 19.56 34.98 -0.43
C MET A 333 19.95 35.13 -1.90
N ASP A 334 20.44 34.05 -2.49
CA ASP A 334 20.70 33.93 -3.92
C ASP A 334 20.31 32.53 -4.42
N LEU A 335 19.90 32.44 -5.68
CA LEU A 335 19.38 31.24 -6.30
C LEU A 335 20.47 30.19 -6.54
N THR A 336 21.74 30.59 -6.72
CA THR A 336 22.88 29.66 -6.78
C THR A 336 23.12 28.93 -5.45
N THR A 337 22.98 29.62 -4.32
CA THR A 337 23.09 29.02 -2.99
C THR A 337 21.88 28.13 -2.68
N MET A 338 20.70 28.45 -3.23
CA MET A 338 19.53 27.55 -3.15
C MET A 338 19.72 26.29 -3.99
N GLU A 339 20.34 26.39 -5.16
CA GLU A 339 20.66 25.25 -6.03
C GLU A 339 21.67 24.29 -5.39
N SER A 340 22.72 24.83 -4.77
CA SER A 340 23.73 24.01 -4.08
C SER A 340 23.24 23.34 -2.79
N LYS A 341 22.14 23.84 -2.20
CA LYS A 341 21.51 23.28 -1.00
C LYS A 341 20.37 22.30 -1.30
N LEU A 342 19.97 22.16 -2.57
CA LEU A 342 18.89 21.28 -3.04
C LEU A 342 19.36 19.83 -3.21
#